data_AF-D7P5X3-F1
#
_entry.id   AF-D7P5X3-F1
#
_cell.length_a   1.000
_cell.length_b   1.000
_cell.length_c   1.000
_cell.angle_alpha   90.00
_cell.angle_beta   90.00
_cell.angle_gamma   90.00
#
_symmetry.space_group_name_H-M   'P 1'
#
loop_
_entity.id
_entity.type
_entity.pdbx_description
1 polymer ?
#
loop_
_entity_poly.entity_id
_entity_poly.type
_entity_poly.pdbx_seq_one_letter_code
_entity_poly.pdbx_strand_id
1 'polypeptide(L)'
;MITETELVRLLEDSGLPLGEWDSGTELVLDSLAFTWLIHLLEERHGILVAEEDEEALGASDSVGALHRNVLRLRSAGTGREEAGRAS
;
A
#
# COMPACT_ATOMS: atom_id res chain seq x y z
N MET A 1 -6.74 -4.15 10.28
CA MET A 1 -6.63 -2.91 9.49
C MET A 1 -5.16 -2.55 9.50
N ILE A 2 -4.50 -2.45 8.35
CA ILE A 2 -3.07 -2.13 8.30
C ILE A 2 -2.81 -0.77 8.96
N THR A 3 -1.84 -0.71 9.85
CA THR A 3 -1.39 0.50 10.55
C THR A 3 -0.21 1.14 9.81
N GLU A 4 0.09 2.41 10.09
CA GLU A 4 1.30 3.06 9.54
C GLU A 4 2.57 2.32 9.94
N THR A 5 2.64 1.79 11.18
CA THR A 5 3.78 0.99 11.65
C THR A 5 3.95 -0.31 10.87
N GLU A 6 2.85 -1.00 10.55
CA GLU A 6 2.91 -2.19 9.70
C GLU A 6 3.33 -1.83 8.27
N LEU A 7 2.80 -0.72 7.73
CA LEU A 7 3.19 -0.24 6.41
C LEU A 7 4.69 0.08 6.34
N VAL A 8 5.25 0.76 7.36
CA VAL A 8 6.68 1.03 7.40
C VAL A 8 7.49 -0.26 7.43
N ARG A 9 7.06 -1.28 8.17
CA ARG A 9 7.74 -2.59 8.13
C ARG A 9 7.72 -3.21 6.74
N LEU A 10 6.61 -3.07 5.99
CA LEU A 10 6.55 -3.51 4.60
C LEU A 10 7.51 -2.71 3.71
N LEU A 11 7.65 -1.41 3.95
CA LEU A 11 8.60 -0.56 3.24
C LEU A 11 10.05 -0.99 3.54
N GLU A 12 10.39 -1.26 4.80
CA GLU A 12 11.69 -1.82 5.19
C GLU A 12 11.95 -3.17 4.52
N ASP A 13 10.96 -4.07 4.54
CA ASP A 13 11.01 -5.38 3.89
C ASP A 13 11.12 -5.26 2.34
N SER A 14 10.70 -4.13 1.77
CA SER A 14 10.86 -3.77 0.35
C SER A 14 12.19 -3.10 0.01
N GLY A 15 13.06 -2.91 0.99
CA GLY A 15 14.39 -2.33 0.80
C GLY A 15 14.45 -0.81 0.98
N LEU A 16 13.40 -0.21 1.55
CA LEU A 16 13.38 1.21 1.97
C LEU A 16 13.64 1.30 3.48
N PRO A 17 14.90 1.49 3.92
CA PRO A 17 15.23 1.60 5.34
C PRO A 17 14.74 2.95 5.88
N LEU A 18 13.53 2.95 6.44
CA LEU A 18 12.96 4.09 7.13
C LEU A 18 13.42 4.01 8.59
N GLY A 19 14.40 4.84 8.96
CA GLY A 19 14.90 4.89 10.35
C GLY A 19 13.84 5.43 11.32
N GLU A 20 14.01 6.67 11.76
CA GLU A 20 12.93 7.36 12.47
C GLU A 20 11.90 7.85 11.43
N TRP A 21 10.62 7.63 11.70
CA TRP A 21 9.52 7.97 10.79
C TRP A 21 8.32 8.54 11.55
N ASP A 22 7.56 9.34 10.82
CA ASP A 22 6.23 9.85 11.16
C ASP A 22 5.33 9.85 9.90
N SER A 23 4.08 10.26 10.04
CA SER A 23 3.13 10.27 8.91
C SER A 23 3.52 11.26 7.80
N GLY A 24 4.37 12.25 8.09
CA GLY A 24 4.86 13.26 7.14
C GLY A 24 6.22 12.93 6.53
N THR A 25 6.80 11.78 6.89
CA THR A 25 8.10 11.34 6.39
C THR A 25 8.03 11.15 4.89
N GLU A 26 8.89 11.87 4.17
CA GLU A 26 8.98 11.86 2.72
C GLU A 26 9.32 10.46 2.19
N LEU A 27 8.59 10.03 1.17
CA LEU A 27 8.78 8.75 0.51
C LEU A 27 9.14 8.96 -0.96
N VAL A 28 10.17 8.23 -1.38
CA VAL A 28 10.51 8.03 -2.79
C VAL A 28 10.54 6.53 -3.03
N LEU A 29 9.48 6.01 -3.65
CA LEU A 29 9.39 4.60 -3.99
C LEU A 29 10.04 4.38 -5.36
N ASP A 30 11.18 3.69 -5.37
CA ASP A 30 11.72 3.19 -6.63
C ASP A 30 10.85 2.03 -7.18
N SER A 31 11.04 1.68 -8.45
CA SER A 31 10.22 0.67 -9.11
C SER A 31 10.33 -0.73 -8.49
N LEU A 32 11.49 -1.07 -7.89
CA LEU A 32 11.70 -2.36 -7.26
C LEU A 32 11.01 -2.41 -5.89
N ALA A 33 11.24 -1.40 -5.04
CA ALA A 33 10.61 -1.27 -3.74
C ALA A 33 9.09 -1.20 -3.87
N PHE A 34 8.59 -0.47 -4.88
CA PHE A 34 7.16 -0.40 -5.17
C PHE A 34 6.57 -1.76 -5.56
N THR A 35 7.20 -2.47 -6.51
CA THR A 35 6.75 -3.81 -6.93
C THR A 35 6.75 -4.78 -5.75
N TRP A 36 7.78 -4.73 -4.90
CA TRP A 36 7.88 -5.61 -3.74
C TRP A 36 6.86 -5.25 -2.66
N LEU A 37 6.58 -3.96 -2.45
CA LEU A 37 5.52 -3.50 -1.56
C LEU A 37 4.16 -4.05 -2.01
N ILE A 38 3.82 -3.97 -3.30
CA ILE A 38 2.58 -4.55 -3.85
C ILE A 38 2.52 -6.05 -3.55
N HIS A 39 3.61 -6.77 -3.82
CA HIS A 39 3.70 -8.20 -3.55
C HIS A 39 3.44 -8.52 -2.07
N LEU A 40 4.05 -7.77 -1.15
CA LEU A 40 3.89 -7.97 0.30
C LEU A 40 2.48 -7.59 0.79
N LEU A 41 1.86 -6.56 0.20
CA LEU A 41 0.47 -6.17 0.49
C LEU A 41 -0.51 -7.28 0.12
N GLU A 42 -0.32 -7.93 -1.02
CA GLU A 42 -1.09 -9.11 -1.43
C GLU A 42 -0.80 -10.30 -0.50
N GLU A 43 0.46 -10.70 -0.37
CA GLU A 43 0.87 -11.92 0.34
C GLU A 43 0.48 -11.89 1.84
N ARG A 44 0.70 -10.76 2.52
CA ARG A 44 0.55 -10.67 3.98
C ARG A 44 -0.78 -10.09 4.43
N HIS A 45 -1.41 -9.29 3.58
CA HIS A 45 -2.63 -8.56 3.95
C HIS A 45 -3.82 -8.83 3.01
N GLY A 46 -3.63 -9.63 1.94
CA GLY A 46 -4.68 -9.93 0.96
C GLY A 46 -5.15 -8.69 0.19
N ILE A 47 -4.30 -7.67 0.07
CA ILE A 47 -4.65 -6.41 -0.60
C ILE A 47 -4.15 -6.50 -2.03
N LEU A 48 -5.07 -6.77 -2.94
CA LEU A 48 -4.79 -6.73 -4.38
C LEU A 48 -4.76 -5.27 -4.85
N VAL A 49 -3.66 -4.88 -5.46
CA VAL A 49 -3.51 -3.58 -6.14
C VAL A 49 -3.75 -3.82 -7.62
N ALA A 50 -4.81 -3.24 -8.18
CA ALA A 50 -5.07 -3.33 -9.61
C ALA A 50 -4.15 -2.36 -10.37
N GLU A 51 -3.87 -2.63 -11.65
CA GLU A 51 -3.04 -1.73 -12.50
C GLU A 51 -3.55 -0.27 -12.49
N GLU A 52 -4.88 -0.07 -12.43
CA GLU A 52 -5.52 1.24 -12.35
C GLU A 52 -5.22 2.01 -11.06
N ASP A 53 -4.84 1.29 -10.00
CA ASP A 53 -4.56 1.82 -8.67
C ASP A 53 -3.05 1.97 -8.40
N GLU A 54 -2.20 1.30 -9.19
CA GLU A 54 -0.74 1.35 -9.02
C GLU A 54 -0.20 2.77 -9.15
N GLU A 55 -0.69 3.55 -10.12
CA GLU A 55 -0.26 4.94 -10.32
C GLU A 55 -0.55 5.81 -9.08
N ALA A 56 -1.75 5.68 -8.51
CA ALA A 56 -2.14 6.42 -7.32
C ALA A 56 -1.31 6.01 -6.09
N LEU A 57 -0.97 4.72 -5.98
CA LEU A 57 -0.15 4.20 -4.89
C LEU A 57 1.31 4.65 -5.02
N GLY A 58 1.88 4.59 -6.24
CA GLY A 58 3.24 5.01 -6.55
C GLY A 58 3.45 6.52 -6.46
N ALA A 59 2.40 7.32 -6.64
CA ALA A 59 2.42 8.78 -6.46
C ALA A 59 2.40 9.22 -4.98
N SER A 60 2.46 8.29 -4.02
CA SER A 60 2.47 8.63 -2.60
C SER A 60 3.82 9.21 -2.17
N ASP A 61 3.82 10.47 -1.75
CA ASP A 61 5.01 11.24 -1.37
C ASP A 61 5.39 11.13 0.11
N SER A 62 4.60 10.41 0.91
CA SER A 62 4.77 10.31 2.36
C SER A 62 4.15 9.04 2.94
N VAL A 63 4.63 8.61 4.12
CA VAL A 63 4.10 7.43 4.84
C VAL A 63 2.59 7.53 5.05
N GLY A 64 2.11 8.69 5.49
CA GLY A 64 0.69 8.94 5.70
C GLY A 64 -0.12 8.97 4.40
N ALA A 65 0.44 9.50 3.30
CA ALA A 65 -0.23 9.45 1.99
C ALA A 65 -0.40 8.01 1.49
N LEU A 66 0.68 7.23 1.57
CA LEU A 66 0.68 5.82 1.18
C LEU A 66 -0.31 5.02 2.04
N HIS A 67 -0.31 5.22 3.36
CA HIS A 67 -1.25 4.56 4.26
C HIS A 67 -2.71 4.84 3.92
N ARG A 68 -3.06 6.12 3.66
CA ARG A 68 -4.41 6.49 3.23
C ARG A 68 -4.78 5.85 1.90
N ASN A 69 -3.86 5.78 0.94
CA ASN A 69 -4.13 5.17 -0.36
C ASN A 69 -4.34 3.66 -0.21
N VAL A 70 -3.51 2.94 0.56
CA VAL A 70 -3.71 1.51 0.87
C VAL A 70 -5.07 1.26 1.54
N LEU A 71 -5.48 2.12 2.47
CA LEU A 71 -6.80 1.99 3.12
C LEU A 71 -7.97 2.19 2.15
N ARG A 72 -7.81 3.08 1.15
CA ARG A 72 -8.81 3.26 0.08
C ARG A 72 -8.94 2.01 -0.77
N LEU A 73 -7.83 1.36 -1.14
CA LEU A 73 -7.83 0.13 -1.93
C LEU A 73 -8.61 -0.99 -1.25
N ARG A 74 -8.38 -1.21 0.05
CA ARG A 74 -9.13 -2.21 0.82
C ARG A 74 -10.64 -1.96 0.82
N SER A 75 -11.01 -0.68 0.89
CA SER A 75 -12.43 -0.27 0.90
C SER A 75 -13.08 -0.49 -0.47
N ALA A 76 -12.34 -0.26 -1.56
CA ALA A 76 -12.80 -0.50 -2.93
C ALA A 76 -12.91 -2.01 -3.24
N GLY A 77 -11.94 -2.81 -2.81
CA GLY A 77 -11.92 -4.27 -3.01
C GLY A 77 -13.09 -4.99 -2.32
N THR A 78 -13.44 -4.57 -1.10
CA THR A 78 -14.58 -5.14 -0.36
C THR A 78 -15.91 -4.92 -1.10
N GLY A 79 -16.10 -3.75 -1.73
CA GLY A 79 -17.32 -3.46 -2.49
C GLY A 79 -17.42 -4.20 -3.83
N ARG A 80 -16.28 -4.51 -4.47
CA ARG A 80 -16.23 -5.18 -5.78
C ARG A 80 -16.53 -6.69 -5.67
N GLU A 81 -16.10 -7.33 -4.58
CA GLU A 81 -16.42 -8.74 -4.29
C GLU A 81 -17.92 -8.97 -3.98
N GLU A 82 -18.56 -8.03 -3.27
CA GLU A 82 -19.99 -8.13 -2.92
C GLU A 82 -20.89 -7.95 -4.16
N ALA A 83 -20.53 -7.04 -5.08
CA ALA A 83 -21.24 -6.85 -6.34
C ALA A 83 -21.12 -8.05 -7.30
N GLY A 84 -19.98 -8.74 -7.31
CA GLY A 84 -19.75 -9.93 -8.14
C GLY A 84 -20.47 -11.20 -7.66
N ARG A 85 -20.82 -11.29 -6.36
CA ARG A 85 -21.54 -12.45 -5.79
C ARG A 85 -23.06 -12.38 -5.92
N ALA A 86 -23.60 -11.22 -6.28
CA ALA A 86 -25.04 -10.98 -6.41
C ALA A 86 -25.57 -11.13 -7.86
N SER A 87 -24.74 -11.61 -8.79
CA SER A 87 -25.12 -11.84 -10.21
C SER A 87 -25.26 -13.32 -10.55
#